data_AF-A0A4U1JCK2-F1
#
_entry.id   AF-A0A4U1JCK2-F1
#
_cell.length_a   1.000
_cell.length_b   1.000
_cell.length_c   1.000
_cell.angle_alpha   90.00
_cell.angle_beta   90.00
_cell.angle_gamma   90.00
#
_symmetry.space_group_name_H-M   'P 1'
#
loop_
_entity.id
_entity.type
_entity.pdbx_description
1 polymer ?
#
loop_
_entity_poly.entity_id
_entity_poly.type
_entity_poly.pdbx_seq_one_letter_code
_entity_poly.pdbx_strand_id
1 'polypeptide(L)'
;MRPSTLFALLLTFVICACGDRSPEDSCAVVCQKNALCQPGASASLCTSTCLELAADDAAYAASLSDQADCYEEQAEYYEEEKGVCVALEGGACRATPE
;
A
#
# COMPACT_ATOMS: atom_id res chain seq x y z
N MET A 1 22.50 -8.72 -44.60
CA MET A 1 22.79 -9.78 -43.61
C MET A 1 22.03 -9.43 -42.34
N ARG A 2 21.02 -10.24 -41.98
CA ARG A 2 20.31 -10.17 -40.69
C ARG A 2 20.94 -11.22 -39.77
N PRO A 3 21.30 -10.83 -38.54
CA PRO A 3 21.04 -11.61 -37.34
C PRO A 3 19.97 -10.84 -36.55
N SER A 4 18.71 -11.29 -36.51
CA SER A 4 18.21 -12.33 -35.59
C SER A 4 18.40 -11.94 -34.12
N THR A 5 17.29 -11.46 -33.55
CA THR A 5 16.69 -11.85 -32.26
C THR A 5 17.48 -11.74 -30.95
N LEU A 6 16.75 -11.23 -29.96
CA LEU A 6 16.86 -11.55 -28.52
C LEU A 6 18.02 -10.89 -27.78
N PHE A 7 17.74 -9.71 -27.21
CA PHE A 7 18.29 -9.32 -25.92
C PHE A 7 17.13 -8.75 -25.10
N ALA A 8 16.35 -9.68 -24.54
CA ALA A 8 16.45 -10.04 -23.13
C ALA A 8 15.69 -9.01 -22.28
N LEU A 9 14.39 -9.29 -22.15
CA LEU A 9 13.56 -8.87 -21.01
C LEU A 9 14.36 -9.06 -19.72
N LEU A 10 14.95 -7.99 -19.20
CA LEU A 10 15.41 -7.89 -17.81
C LEU A 10 14.35 -7.10 -17.04
N LEU A 11 13.14 -7.67 -17.01
CA LEU A 11 12.14 -7.40 -15.97
C LEU A 11 12.51 -8.31 -14.79
N THR A 12 13.61 -7.99 -14.12
CA THR A 12 13.97 -8.64 -12.86
C THR A 12 12.97 -8.18 -11.79
N PHE A 13 12.04 -9.08 -11.49
CA PHE A 13 11.42 -9.31 -10.18
C PHE A 13 11.02 -8.05 -9.42
N VAL A 14 9.87 -7.53 -9.84
CA VAL A 14 8.95 -6.76 -9.02
C VAL A 14 8.60 -7.62 -7.79
N ILE A 15 8.90 -7.05 -6.61
CA ILE A 15 8.36 -7.31 -5.25
C ILE A 15 8.55 -8.71 -4.65
N CYS A 16 9.72 -8.94 -4.05
CA CYS A 16 9.81 -9.66 -2.77
C CYS A 16 9.64 -8.66 -1.61
N ALA A 17 8.48 -8.00 -1.52
CA ALA A 17 8.04 -7.43 -0.26
C ALA A 17 7.13 -8.47 0.39
N CYS A 18 7.71 -9.55 0.93
CA CYS A 18 7.08 -10.16 2.09
C CYS A 18 7.23 -9.11 3.19
N GLY A 19 6.29 -8.17 3.29
CA GLY A 19 6.33 -7.14 4.31
C GLY A 19 6.35 -7.83 5.67
N ASP A 20 7.51 -7.81 6.32
CA ASP A 20 7.76 -8.31 7.68
C ASP A 20 7.16 -7.33 8.71
N ARG A 21 6.01 -6.76 8.37
CA ARG A 21 5.42 -5.62 9.05
C ARG A 21 4.30 -6.10 9.94
N SER A 22 4.26 -5.57 11.15
CA SER A 22 3.17 -5.88 12.06
C SER A 22 1.85 -5.30 11.51
N PRO A 23 0.70 -5.97 11.72
CA PRO A 23 -0.60 -5.40 11.40
C PRO A 23 -0.82 -4.02 12.05
N GLU A 24 -0.25 -3.80 13.24
CA GLU A 24 -0.31 -2.52 13.96
C GLU A 24 0.34 -1.39 13.17
N ASP A 25 1.56 -1.62 12.66
CA ASP A 25 2.28 -0.63 11.86
C ASP A 25 1.60 -0.41 10.50
N SER A 26 1.19 -1.49 9.82
CA SER A 26 0.49 -1.41 8.54
C SER A 26 -0.82 -0.62 8.67
N CYS A 27 -1.63 -0.94 9.69
CA CYS A 27 -2.87 -0.23 9.96
C CYS A 27 -2.64 1.24 10.34
N ALA A 28 -1.58 1.56 11.08
CA ALA A 28 -1.27 2.94 11.43
C ALA A 28 -0.96 3.79 10.19
N VAL A 29 -0.13 3.30 9.27
CA VAL A 29 0.23 3.99 8.03
C VAL A 29 -1.00 4.19 7.14
N VAL A 30 -1.71 3.11 6.82
CA VAL A 30 -2.88 3.16 5.93
C VAL A 30 -3.97 4.07 6.49
N CYS A 31 -4.28 3.96 7.78
CA CYS A 31 -5.32 4.77 8.40
C CYS A 31 -4.94 6.23 8.57
N GLN A 32 -3.67 6.54 8.80
CA GLN A 32 -3.20 7.92 8.80
C GLN A 32 -3.40 8.55 7.42
N LYS A 33 -3.01 7.85 6.35
CA LYS A 33 -3.16 8.34 4.98
C LYS A 33 -4.63 8.52 4.58
N ASN A 34 -5.49 7.57 4.94
CA ASN A 34 -6.93 7.69 4.70
C ASN A 34 -7.57 8.87 5.47
N ALA A 35 -7.13 9.12 6.71
CA ALA A 35 -7.66 10.21 7.53
C ALA A 35 -7.31 11.60 6.99
N LEU A 36 -6.20 11.75 6.25
CA LEU A 36 -5.88 13.01 5.55
C LEU A 36 -6.93 13.38 4.50
N CYS A 37 -7.71 12.41 4.02
CA CYS A 37 -8.61 12.59 2.87
C CYS A 37 -10.09 12.56 3.22
N GLN A 38 -10.42 12.12 4.43
CA GLN A 38 -11.79 12.05 4.90
C GLN A 38 -11.99 13.01 6.07
N PRO A 39 -12.54 14.22 5.83
CA PRO A 39 -12.84 15.15 6.91
C PRO A 39 -13.81 14.51 7.90
N GLY A 40 -13.37 14.35 9.16
CA GLY A 40 -14.14 13.71 10.23
C GLY A 40 -13.88 12.21 10.41
N ALA A 41 -13.05 11.58 9.59
CA ALA A 41 -12.57 10.22 9.84
C ALA A 41 -11.56 10.22 10.99
N SER A 42 -11.76 9.31 11.94
CA SER A 42 -10.80 9.10 13.02
C SER A 42 -9.79 8.05 12.60
N ALA A 43 -8.51 8.42 12.49
CA ALA A 43 -7.42 7.48 12.25
C ALA A 43 -7.42 6.35 13.31
N SER A 44 -7.72 6.67 14.58
CA SER A 44 -7.74 5.65 15.64
C SER A 44 -8.89 4.64 15.48
N LEU A 45 -10.05 5.07 14.99
CA LEU A 45 -11.18 4.17 14.71
C LEU A 45 -10.85 3.26 13.53
N CYS A 46 -10.25 3.84 12.48
CA CYS A 46 -9.76 3.06 11.33
C CYS A 46 -8.74 2.02 11.79
N THR A 47 -7.75 2.40 12.61
CA THR A 47 -6.71 1.48 13.09
C THR A 47 -7.29 0.35 13.93
N SER A 48 -8.24 0.63 14.84
CA SER A 48 -8.87 -0.44 15.63
C SER A 48 -9.65 -1.43 14.76
N THR A 49 -10.43 -0.95 13.79
CA THR A 49 -11.18 -1.83 12.88
C THR A 49 -10.26 -2.59 11.94
N CYS A 50 -9.19 -1.95 11.47
CA CYS A 50 -8.17 -2.57 10.64
C CYS A 50 -7.48 -3.73 11.38
N LEU A 51 -7.15 -3.55 12.67
CA LEU A 51 -6.56 -4.60 13.50
C LEU A 51 -7.49 -5.78 13.74
N GLU A 52 -8.77 -5.52 14.01
CA GLU A 52 -9.78 -6.58 14.16
C GLU A 52 -9.87 -7.43 12.88
N LEU A 53 -9.94 -6.78 11.71
CA LEU A 53 -10.03 -7.47 10.42
C LEU A 53 -8.74 -8.23 10.07
N ALA A 54 -7.57 -7.65 10.35
CA ALA A 54 -6.27 -8.29 10.08
C ALA A 54 -6.01 -9.50 10.98
N ALA A 55 -6.61 -9.54 12.18
CA ALA A 55 -6.51 -10.69 13.07
C ALA A 55 -7.27 -11.91 12.52
N ASP A 56 -8.38 -11.67 11.82
CA ASP A 56 -9.27 -12.72 11.31
C ASP A 56 -8.93 -13.15 9.86
N ASP A 57 -8.22 -12.30 9.11
CA ASP A 57 -7.91 -12.53 7.69
C ASP A 57 -6.43 -12.23 7.36
N ALA A 58 -5.66 -13.30 7.14
CA ALA A 58 -4.25 -13.22 6.79
C ALA A 58 -3.99 -12.63 5.39
N ALA A 59 -4.92 -12.82 4.43
CA ALA A 59 -4.79 -12.23 3.10
C ALA A 59 -5.05 -10.72 3.17
N TYR A 60 -6.02 -10.31 3.99
CA TYR A 60 -6.23 -8.91 4.30
C TYR A 60 -5.01 -8.29 5.00
N ALA A 61 -4.44 -8.96 6.01
CA ALA A 61 -3.23 -8.49 6.70
C ALA A 61 -2.03 -8.34 5.76
N ALA A 62 -1.82 -9.29 4.84
CA ALA A 62 -0.78 -9.20 3.81
C ALA A 62 -1.02 -8.01 2.87
N SER A 63 -2.25 -7.85 2.37
CA SER A 63 -2.60 -6.73 1.49
C SER A 63 -2.40 -5.36 2.13
N LEU A 64 -2.61 -5.25 3.45
CA LEU A 64 -2.35 -4.04 4.22
C LEU A 64 -0.87 -3.74 4.34
N SER A 65 -0.05 -4.78 4.53
CA SER A 65 1.41 -4.62 4.56
C SER A 65 1.93 -4.06 3.25
N ASP A 66 1.52 -4.65 2.12
CA ASP A 66 1.93 -4.20 0.78
C ASP A 66 1.49 -2.76 0.51
N GLN A 67 0.28 -2.41 0.96
CA GLN A 67 -0.26 -1.07 0.83
C GLN A 67 0.51 -0.06 1.69
N ALA A 68 0.85 -0.41 2.93
CA ALA A 68 1.64 0.44 3.82
C ALA A 68 3.04 0.69 3.25
N ASP A 69 3.70 -0.35 2.75
CA ASP A 69 5.02 -0.25 2.13
C ASP A 69 4.97 0.66 0.90
N CYS A 70 3.96 0.52 0.04
CA CYS A 70 3.78 1.40 -1.12
C CYS A 70 3.60 2.89 -0.75
N TYR A 71 2.90 3.19 0.35
CA TYR A 71 2.77 4.59 0.81
C TYR A 71 4.09 5.17 1.33
N GLU A 72 4.91 4.36 1.98
CA GLU A 72 6.18 4.81 2.53
C GLU A 72 7.29 4.90 1.48
N GLU A 73 7.36 3.95 0.55
CA GLU A 73 8.29 4.01 -0.59
C GLU A 73 8.07 5.27 -1.44
N GLN A 74 6.85 5.78 -1.45
CA GLN A 74 6.47 7.00 -2.16
C GLN A 74 6.13 8.15 -1.20
N ALA A 75 6.73 8.16 0.00
CA ALA A 75 6.47 9.19 1.01
C ALA A 75 6.58 10.61 0.45
N GLU A 76 7.60 10.90 -0.37
CA GLU A 76 7.80 12.22 -1.00
C GLU A 76 6.61 12.65 -1.88
N TYR A 77 5.90 11.70 -2.50
CA TYR A 77 4.73 11.95 -3.34
C TYR A 77 3.42 11.97 -2.52
N TYR A 78 3.43 11.35 -1.33
CA TYR A 78 2.27 11.14 -0.46
C TYR A 78 2.31 11.95 0.85
N GLU A 79 3.18 12.96 0.94
CA GLU A 79 3.26 13.89 2.07
C GLU A 79 2.30 15.08 1.96
N GLU A 80 1.96 15.52 0.74
CA GLU A 80 0.99 16.60 0.54
C GLU A 80 -0.45 16.09 0.60
N GLU A 81 -1.27 16.67 1.49
CA GLU A 81 -2.69 16.31 1.71
C GLU A 81 -3.47 16.19 0.38
N LYS A 82 -3.32 17.16 -0.53
CA LYS A 82 -4.02 17.12 -1.83
C LYS A 82 -3.47 16.03 -2.77
N GLY A 83 -2.17 15.80 -2.76
CA GLY A 83 -1.53 14.78 -3.60
C GLY A 83 -1.91 13.37 -3.15
N VAL A 84 -1.93 13.14 -1.83
CA VAL A 84 -2.31 11.86 -1.24
C VAL A 84 -3.76 11.51 -1.54
N CYS A 85 -4.68 12.46 -1.42
CA CYS A 85 -6.09 12.18 -1.63
C CYS A 85 -6.43 11.88 -3.08
N VAL A 86 -5.85 12.65 -4.02
CA VAL A 86 -6.04 12.39 -5.45
C VAL A 86 -5.47 11.02 -5.84
N ALA A 87 -4.33 10.64 -5.27
CA ALA A 87 -3.74 9.35 -5.55
C ALA A 87 -4.54 8.18 -4.94
N LEU A 88 -5.01 8.32 -3.70
CA LEU A 88 -5.90 7.34 -3.05
C LEU A 88 -7.21 7.16 -3.82
N GLU A 89 -7.84 8.26 -4.24
CA GLU A 89 -9.05 8.23 -5.09
C GLU A 89 -8.77 7.56 -6.44
N GLY A 90 -7.57 7.77 -6.99
CA GLY A 90 -7.07 7.11 -8.20
C GLY A 90 -6.70 5.64 -8.04
N GLY A 91 -6.78 5.07 -6.83
CA GLY A 91 -6.44 3.68 -6.54
C GLY A 91 -4.94 3.41 -6.41
N ALA A 92 -4.12 4.44 -6.22
CA ALA A 92 -2.70 4.26 -5.94
C ALA A 92 -2.50 3.44 -4.66
N CYS A 93 -1.53 2.52 -4.69
CA CYS A 93 -1.24 1.60 -3.59
C CYS A 93 -2.43 0.74 -3.14
N ARG A 94 -3.51 0.62 -3.92
CA ARG A 94 -4.61 -0.28 -3.61
C ARG A 94 -4.16 -1.73 -3.83
N ALA A 95 -3.85 -2.43 -2.75
CA ALA A 95 -3.64 -3.87 -2.81
C ALA A 95 -4.97 -4.54 -3.15
N THR A 96 -4.99 -5.31 -4.24
CA THR A 96 -6.10 -6.20 -4.56
C THR A 96 -5.78 -7.58 -3.97
N PRO A 97 -6.65 -8.15 -3.13
CA PRO A 97 -6.51 -9.55 -2.76
C PRO A 97 -6.66 -10.40 -4.04
N GLU A 98 -5.74 -11.34 -4.22
CA GLU A 98 -5.72 -12.30 -5.33
C GLU A 98 -6.69 -13.48 -5.14
#